data_AF-A0A7Y6C7Q8-F1
#
_entry.id   AF-A0A7Y6C7Q8-F1
#
_cell.length_a   1.000
_cell.length_b   1.000
_cell.length_c   1.000
_cell.angle_alpha   90.00
_cell.angle_beta   90.00
_cell.angle_gamma   90.00
#
_symmetry.space_group_name_H-M   'P 1'
#
loop_
_entity.id
_entity.type
_entity.pdbx_description
1 polymer ?
#
loop_
_entity_poly.entity_id
_entity_poly.type
_entity_poly.pdbx_seq_one_letter_code
_entity_poly.pdbx_strand_id
1 'polypeptide(L)'
;MPTPGAVPGLPVAGAAPPIPISSTANTNYLLLGQLLEQVTGMTAERCVTREVIEPAGLRETGFPDGPYVEGPHSRLYEAWFGMIDPPRDYSVFDMSWVGPSASLISTVADLNRFYRLLLAGEVVSQASLAQMRRAVPVLSQEGKVIDYGLGLYPLEAPGRAVLWGHGGTVWGGGTLAASSADGRRQLAVAVNLQRWSRLDAAGRPQPHAVDEALEAFHRLAMYG
;
A
#
# COMPACT_ATOMS: atom_id res chain seq x y z
N MET A 1 -3.60 -15.29 -71.49
CA MET A 1 -3.99 -13.97 -70.97
C MET A 1 -4.62 -14.18 -69.60
N PRO A 2 -4.09 -13.59 -68.53
CA PRO A 2 -4.50 -13.92 -67.17
C PRO A 2 -5.80 -13.21 -66.77
N THR A 3 -6.66 -13.94 -66.06
CA THR A 3 -7.81 -13.47 -65.29
C THR A 3 -7.37 -12.64 -64.08
N PRO A 4 -8.00 -11.50 -63.76
CA PRO A 4 -7.71 -10.76 -62.53
C PRO A 4 -8.15 -11.56 -61.30
N GLY A 5 -7.24 -11.71 -60.34
CA GLY A 5 -7.38 -12.56 -59.17
C GLY A 5 -8.42 -12.10 -58.14
N ALA A 6 -8.98 -13.07 -57.43
CA ALA A 6 -9.74 -12.86 -56.21
C ALA A 6 -8.83 -12.27 -55.13
N VAL A 7 -9.30 -11.20 -54.49
CA VAL A 7 -8.69 -10.64 -53.29
C VAL A 7 -9.01 -11.57 -52.11
N PRO A 8 -8.03 -12.11 -51.38
CA PRO A 8 -8.28 -12.86 -50.15
C PRO A 8 -8.98 -11.97 -49.12
N GLY A 9 -9.99 -12.52 -48.45
CA GLY A 9 -10.83 -11.80 -47.49
C GLY A 9 -10.03 -11.08 -46.40
N LEU A 10 -10.45 -9.87 -46.09
CA LEU A 10 -10.02 -9.12 -44.91
C LEU A 10 -10.20 -9.99 -43.66
N PRO A 11 -9.20 -10.11 -42.79
CA PRO A 11 -9.43 -10.64 -41.46
C PRO A 11 -10.37 -9.70 -40.73
N VAL A 12 -11.47 -10.26 -40.22
CA VAL A 12 -12.35 -9.62 -39.24
C VAL A 12 -11.47 -9.11 -38.09
N ALA A 13 -11.65 -7.85 -37.72
CA ALA A 13 -10.91 -7.18 -36.66
C ALA A 13 -10.84 -8.05 -35.41
N GLY A 14 -9.67 -8.65 -35.19
CA GLY A 14 -9.35 -9.35 -33.96
C GLY A 14 -9.37 -8.36 -32.81
N ALA A 15 -9.92 -8.80 -31.69
CA ALA A 15 -10.03 -8.06 -30.44
C ALA A 15 -8.75 -7.24 -30.15
N ALA A 16 -8.93 -6.03 -29.63
CA ALA A 16 -7.82 -5.24 -29.12
C ALA A 16 -6.92 -6.14 -28.24
N PRO A 17 -5.59 -6.04 -28.37
CA PRO A 17 -4.69 -6.82 -27.50
C PRO A 17 -5.10 -6.57 -26.04
N PRO A 18 -5.05 -7.61 -25.18
CA PRO A 18 -5.39 -7.42 -23.78
C PRO A 18 -4.60 -6.25 -23.24
N ILE A 19 -5.30 -5.27 -22.67
CA ILE A 19 -4.67 -4.11 -22.04
C ILE A 19 -3.65 -4.68 -21.05
N PRO A 20 -2.35 -4.32 -21.17
CA PRO A 20 -1.36 -4.82 -20.25
C PRO A 20 -1.81 -4.53 -18.82
N ILE A 21 -1.78 -5.55 -17.96
CA ILE A 21 -2.04 -5.37 -16.54
C ILE A 21 -1.00 -4.35 -16.03
N SER A 22 -1.47 -3.23 -15.50
CA SER A 22 -0.59 -2.21 -14.91
C SER A 22 0.04 -2.76 -13.64
N SER A 23 1.21 -2.26 -13.26
CA SER A 23 1.89 -2.65 -12.02
C SER A 23 1.81 -1.53 -10.98
N THR A 24 1.80 -1.91 -9.70
CA THR A 24 1.97 -0.95 -8.61
C THR A 24 3.38 -0.38 -8.64
N ALA A 25 3.53 0.95 -8.71
CA ALA A 25 4.85 1.60 -8.81
C ALA A 25 4.97 2.80 -7.85
N ASN A 26 5.96 2.75 -6.95
CA ASN A 26 6.25 3.84 -6.01
C ASN A 26 6.61 5.15 -6.74
N THR A 27 7.25 5.04 -7.91
CA THR A 27 7.57 6.20 -8.77
C THR A 27 6.33 7.02 -9.13
N ASN A 28 5.17 6.38 -9.30
CA ASN A 28 3.94 7.12 -9.60
C ASN A 28 3.50 7.99 -8.43
N TYR A 29 3.74 7.57 -7.18
CA TYR A 29 3.45 8.37 -5.99
C TYR A 29 4.45 9.53 -5.83
N LEU A 30 5.71 9.37 -6.24
CA LEU A 30 6.65 10.48 -6.31
C LEU A 30 6.21 11.53 -7.34
N LEU A 31 5.74 11.10 -8.51
CA LEU A 31 5.19 12.00 -9.53
C LEU A 31 3.91 12.70 -9.06
N LEU A 32 3.04 12.00 -8.33
CA LEU A 32 1.87 12.62 -7.68
C LEU A 32 2.30 13.68 -6.64
N GLY A 33 3.36 13.41 -5.88
CA GLY A 33 3.98 14.39 -4.99
C GLY A 33 4.38 15.65 -5.77
N GLN A 34 5.17 15.51 -6.84
CA GLN A 34 5.58 16.65 -7.68
C GLN A 34 4.40 17.41 -8.28
N LEU A 35 3.35 16.71 -8.73
CA LEU A 35 2.13 17.35 -9.23
C LEU A 35 1.44 18.17 -8.13
N LEU A 36 1.34 17.62 -6.92
CA LEU A 36 0.76 18.31 -5.77
C LEU A 36 1.55 19.59 -5.46
N GLU A 37 2.89 19.53 -5.54
CA GLU A 37 3.75 20.70 -5.36
C GLU A 37 3.52 21.78 -6.40
N GLN A 38 3.44 21.40 -7.67
CA GLN A 38 3.20 22.35 -8.77
C GLN A 38 1.84 23.05 -8.66
N VAL A 39 0.80 22.32 -8.26
CA VAL A 39 -0.56 22.87 -8.17
C VAL A 39 -0.76 23.71 -6.92
N THR A 40 -0.09 23.38 -5.81
CA THR A 40 -0.33 24.03 -4.50
C THR A 40 0.72 25.06 -4.11
N GLY A 41 1.93 24.98 -4.69
CA GLY A 41 3.09 25.78 -4.26
C GLY A 41 3.67 25.37 -2.90
N MET A 42 3.29 24.21 -2.37
CA MET A 42 3.80 23.64 -1.11
C MET A 42 4.46 22.30 -1.36
N THR A 43 5.43 21.89 -0.53
CA THR A 43 5.93 20.51 -0.59
C THR A 43 4.78 19.52 -0.40
N ALA A 44 4.90 18.33 -1.00
CA ALA A 44 3.85 17.33 -0.92
C ALA A 44 3.55 16.94 0.54
N GLU A 45 4.59 16.78 1.36
CA GLU A 45 4.51 16.50 2.79
C GLU A 45 3.73 17.61 3.53
N ARG A 46 4.03 18.88 3.24
CA ARG A 46 3.34 20.01 3.88
C ARG A 46 1.88 20.09 3.46
N CYS A 47 1.58 19.80 2.19
CA CYS A 47 0.20 19.75 1.70
C CYS A 47 -0.58 18.64 2.41
N VAL A 48 -0.03 17.42 2.48
CA VAL A 48 -0.67 16.29 3.20
C VAL A 48 -0.82 16.61 4.68
N THR A 49 0.17 17.24 5.32
CA THR A 49 0.06 17.63 6.72
C THR A 49 -1.10 18.59 6.95
N ARG A 50 -1.17 19.67 6.16
CA ARG A 50 -2.19 20.71 6.30
C ARG A 50 -3.61 20.24 5.93
N GLU A 51 -3.73 19.48 4.84
CA GLU A 51 -5.04 19.13 4.28
C GLU A 51 -5.61 17.84 4.90
N VAL A 52 -4.77 16.97 5.46
CA VAL A 52 -5.18 15.63 5.93
C VAL A 52 -4.82 15.40 7.40
N ILE A 53 -3.55 15.47 7.76
CA ILE A 53 -3.07 15.06 9.10
C ILE A 53 -3.66 15.96 10.19
N GLU A 54 -3.53 17.28 10.04
CA GLU A 54 -4.02 18.25 11.02
C GLU A 54 -5.56 18.24 11.14
N PRO A 55 -6.36 18.31 10.05
CA PRO A 55 -7.82 18.30 10.16
C PRO A 55 -8.39 16.98 10.65
N ALA A 56 -7.75 15.85 10.30
CA ALA A 56 -8.13 14.55 10.82
C ALA A 56 -7.70 14.36 12.29
N GLY A 57 -6.81 15.21 12.83
CA GLY A 57 -6.32 15.15 14.20
C GLY A 57 -5.44 13.94 14.48
N LEU A 58 -4.56 13.59 13.51
CA LEU A 58 -3.60 12.50 13.62
C LEU A 58 -2.33 13.01 14.31
N ARG A 59 -2.32 12.98 15.65
CA ARG A 59 -1.35 13.72 16.47
C ARG A 59 0.04 13.08 16.52
N GLU A 60 0.13 11.79 16.22
CA GLU A 60 1.36 11.00 16.23
C GLU A 60 1.71 10.55 14.80
N THR A 61 1.29 11.33 13.81
CA THR A 61 1.49 11.07 12.39
C THR A 61 2.19 12.25 11.74
N GLY A 62 3.23 11.98 10.96
CA GLY A 62 4.00 13.03 10.31
C GLY A 62 5.10 12.51 9.40
N PHE A 63 5.69 13.43 8.66
CA PHE A 63 6.85 13.17 7.81
C PHE A 63 8.12 13.55 8.57
N PRO A 64 9.13 12.66 8.65
CA PRO A 64 10.39 12.97 9.31
C PRO A 64 11.23 13.95 8.49
N ASP A 65 11.97 14.83 9.17
CA ASP A 65 12.93 15.78 8.58
C ASP A 65 14.39 15.26 8.63
N GLY A 66 14.56 13.94 8.65
CA GLY A 66 15.86 13.29 8.78
C GLY A 66 15.76 11.81 9.20
N PRO A 67 16.87 11.20 9.64
CA PRO A 67 16.91 9.78 9.96
C PRO A 67 16.32 9.42 11.34
N TYR A 68 15.94 10.42 12.14
CA TYR A 68 15.48 10.23 13.52
C TYR A 68 13.96 10.34 13.61
N VAL A 69 13.34 9.46 14.40
CA VAL A 69 11.94 9.55 14.78
C VAL A 69 11.84 10.25 16.13
N GLU A 70 11.02 11.31 16.20
CA GLU A 70 10.76 12.01 17.45
C GLU A 70 9.84 11.20 18.37
N GLY A 71 10.12 11.23 19.68
CA GLY A 71 9.32 10.55 20.69
C GLY A 71 9.54 9.03 20.76
N PRO A 72 8.80 8.33 21.65
CA PRO A 72 8.90 6.88 21.80
C PRO A 72 8.47 6.14 20.53
N HIS A 73 9.34 5.28 20.02
CA HIS A 73 9.06 4.46 18.84
C HIS A 73 9.64 3.06 19.01
N SER A 74 9.06 2.08 18.32
CA SER A 74 9.65 0.75 18.23
C SER A 74 10.97 0.83 17.46
N ARG A 75 11.92 -0.03 17.83
CA ARG A 75 13.04 -0.33 16.94
C ARG A 75 12.56 -1.08 15.70
N LEU A 76 13.27 -0.99 14.59
CA LEU A 76 12.95 -1.68 13.33
C LEU A 76 14.10 -2.59 12.92
N TYR A 77 13.82 -3.86 12.63
CA TYR A 77 14.83 -4.88 12.39
C TYR A 77 14.67 -5.56 11.02
N GLU A 78 15.74 -5.63 10.24
CA GLU A 78 15.75 -6.31 8.94
C GLU A 78 16.59 -7.59 9.03
N ALA A 79 15.96 -8.75 8.83
CA ALA A 79 16.66 -10.03 8.80
C ALA A 79 17.17 -10.40 7.40
N TRP A 80 16.62 -9.76 6.35
CA TRP A 80 16.94 -10.03 4.94
C TRP A 80 17.02 -11.52 4.62
N PHE A 81 15.95 -12.23 4.98
CA PHE A 81 15.81 -13.66 4.82
C PHE A 81 16.88 -14.52 5.51
N GLY A 82 17.40 -14.05 6.64
CA GLY A 82 18.47 -14.70 7.41
C GLY A 82 19.87 -14.44 6.86
N MET A 83 20.02 -13.60 5.83
CA MET A 83 21.34 -13.16 5.35
C MET A 83 21.98 -12.13 6.31
N ILE A 84 21.17 -11.51 7.17
CA ILE A 84 21.62 -10.59 8.22
C ILE A 84 21.25 -11.22 9.56
N ASP A 85 22.25 -11.73 10.28
CA ASP A 85 22.08 -12.39 11.59
C ASP A 85 23.20 -11.94 12.56
N PRO A 86 22.90 -11.25 13.68
CA PRO A 86 21.56 -10.84 14.10
C PRO A 86 20.93 -9.81 13.14
N PRO A 87 19.58 -9.71 13.06
CA PRO A 87 18.90 -8.72 12.22
C PRO A 87 19.43 -7.29 12.41
N ARG A 88 19.59 -6.56 11.31
CA ARG A 88 20.13 -5.19 11.34
C ARG A 88 19.09 -4.22 11.86
N ASP A 89 19.51 -3.37 12.78
CA ASP A 89 18.71 -2.27 13.30
C ASP A 89 18.65 -1.10 12.28
N TYR A 90 17.44 -0.74 11.87
CA TYR A 90 17.08 0.34 10.95
C TYR A 90 16.28 1.47 11.64
N SER A 91 16.31 1.55 12.97
CA SER A 91 15.57 2.57 13.75
C SER A 91 16.06 4.00 13.49
N VAL A 92 17.29 4.14 13.00
CA VAL A 92 17.87 5.41 12.55
C VAL A 92 18.26 5.26 11.09
N PHE A 93 17.38 5.70 10.19
CA PHE A 93 17.56 5.53 8.75
C PHE A 93 16.89 6.67 7.98
N ASP A 94 17.64 7.29 7.07
CA ASP A 94 17.12 8.39 6.25
C ASP A 94 16.23 7.84 5.12
N MET A 95 14.94 8.16 5.22
CA MET A 95 13.91 7.79 4.25
C MET A 95 13.52 8.93 3.30
N SER A 96 14.26 10.05 3.27
CA SER A 96 13.96 11.18 2.38
C SER A 96 13.88 10.79 0.90
N TRP A 97 14.66 9.79 0.46
CA TRP A 97 14.69 9.33 -0.94
C TRP A 97 13.40 8.66 -1.43
N VAL A 98 12.51 8.21 -0.52
CA VAL A 98 11.18 7.71 -0.92
C VAL A 98 10.09 8.79 -0.88
N GLY A 99 10.39 9.97 -0.31
CA GLY A 99 9.43 11.06 -0.17
C GLY A 99 8.04 10.61 0.32
N PRO A 100 6.94 11.23 -0.13
CA PRO A 100 5.60 10.92 0.35
C PRO A 100 5.10 9.53 -0.06
N SER A 101 5.85 8.78 -0.87
CA SER A 101 5.45 7.42 -1.26
C SER A 101 5.59 6.39 -0.14
N ALA A 102 6.49 6.62 0.83
CA ALA A 102 6.71 5.66 1.92
C ALA A 102 7.38 6.23 3.20
N SER A 103 7.62 7.54 3.32
CA SER A 103 8.32 8.11 4.50
C SER A 103 7.43 8.46 5.70
N LEU A 104 6.10 8.39 5.56
CA LEU A 104 5.17 8.76 6.63
C LEU A 104 5.32 7.83 7.86
N ILE A 105 5.44 8.43 9.03
CA ILE A 105 5.43 7.76 10.34
C ILE A 105 4.05 7.95 10.96
N SER A 106 3.54 6.93 11.64
CA SER A 106 2.22 6.96 12.29
C SER A 106 2.14 5.92 13.43
N THR A 107 1.03 5.93 14.16
CA THR A 107 0.67 4.91 15.14
C THR A 107 -0.54 4.10 14.68
N VAL A 108 -0.72 2.88 15.22
CA VAL A 108 -1.91 2.08 14.92
C VAL A 108 -3.23 2.79 15.32
N ALA A 109 -3.19 3.68 16.31
CA ALA A 109 -4.35 4.46 16.72
C ALA A 109 -4.71 5.52 15.66
N ASP A 110 -3.72 6.27 15.18
CA ASP A 110 -3.91 7.27 14.13
C ASP A 110 -4.28 6.63 12.79
N LEU A 111 -3.69 5.48 12.43
CA LEU A 111 -4.07 4.76 11.21
C LEU A 111 -5.54 4.31 11.26
N ASN A 112 -6.01 3.71 12.36
CA ASN A 112 -7.42 3.36 12.52
C ASN A 112 -8.32 4.60 12.39
N ARG A 113 -7.93 5.71 13.04
CA ARG A 113 -8.66 6.98 12.94
C ARG A 113 -8.72 7.51 11.51
N PHE A 114 -7.61 7.52 10.79
CA PHE A 114 -7.53 7.96 9.40
C PHE A 114 -8.43 7.12 8.50
N TYR A 115 -8.32 5.79 8.55
CA TYR A 115 -9.14 4.92 7.70
C TYR A 115 -10.63 5.03 8.02
N ARG A 116 -11.02 5.18 9.29
CA ARG A 116 -12.41 5.43 9.66
C ARG A 116 -12.95 6.72 9.02
N LEU A 117 -12.22 7.83 9.15
CA LEU A 117 -12.62 9.13 8.59
C LEU A 117 -12.62 9.11 7.06
N LEU A 118 -11.61 8.51 6.44
CA LEU A 118 -11.50 8.38 4.99
C LEU A 118 -12.69 7.61 4.42
N LEU A 119 -12.99 6.44 5.00
CA LEU A 119 -14.05 5.57 4.49
C LEU A 119 -15.46 6.07 4.81
N ALA A 120 -15.60 7.00 5.77
CA ALA A 120 -16.81 7.77 6.03
C ALA A 120 -16.98 8.97 5.07
N GLY A 121 -15.98 9.30 4.25
CA GLY A 121 -15.99 10.45 3.34
C GLY A 121 -15.75 11.78 4.06
N GLU A 122 -15.06 11.76 5.19
CA GLU A 122 -14.73 12.95 6.00
C GLU A 122 -13.33 13.51 5.67
N VAL A 123 -12.47 12.74 5.00
CA VAL A 123 -11.15 13.20 4.51
C VAL A 123 -11.23 13.66 3.05
N VAL A 124 -12.01 12.95 2.23
CA VAL A 124 -12.26 13.30 0.83
C VAL A 124 -13.75 13.22 0.55
N SER A 125 -14.22 13.91 -0.49
CA SER A 125 -15.63 13.84 -0.89
C SER A 125 -16.07 12.40 -1.17
N GLN A 126 -17.37 12.10 -0.99
CA GLN A 126 -17.92 10.78 -1.32
C GLN A 126 -17.69 10.40 -2.79
N ALA A 127 -17.72 11.38 -3.70
CA ALA A 127 -17.40 11.16 -5.12
C ALA A 127 -15.93 10.74 -5.33
N SER A 128 -15.00 11.41 -4.65
CA SER A 128 -13.58 11.06 -4.67
C SER A 128 -13.33 9.68 -4.06
N LEU A 129 -13.98 9.37 -2.92
CA LEU A 129 -13.89 8.05 -2.28
C LEU A 129 -14.41 6.94 -3.19
N ALA A 130 -15.50 7.18 -3.93
CA ALA A 130 -15.99 6.24 -4.92
C ALA A 130 -14.98 5.99 -6.06
N GLN A 131 -14.22 7.01 -6.48
CA GLN A 131 -13.10 6.82 -7.41
C GLN A 131 -11.96 6.02 -6.77
N MET A 132 -11.60 6.30 -5.51
CA MET A 132 -10.56 5.55 -4.80
C MET A 132 -10.89 4.06 -4.69
N ARG A 133 -12.17 3.71 -4.54
CA ARG A 133 -12.65 2.31 -4.45
C ARG A 133 -12.91 1.65 -5.81
N ARG A 134 -12.76 2.36 -6.93
CA ARG A 134 -12.88 1.77 -8.26
C ARG A 134 -11.60 1.00 -8.60
N ALA A 135 -11.49 -0.19 -8.03
CA ALA A 135 -10.33 -1.04 -8.19
C ALA A 135 -10.29 -1.73 -9.57
N VAL A 136 -9.08 -1.93 -10.08
CA VAL A 136 -8.80 -2.71 -11.30
C VAL A 136 -7.69 -3.73 -11.02
N PRO A 137 -7.61 -4.82 -11.81
CA PRO A 137 -6.52 -5.78 -11.67
C PRO A 137 -5.17 -5.14 -11.98
N VAL A 138 -4.21 -5.27 -11.05
CA VAL A 138 -2.83 -4.82 -11.20
C VAL A 138 -1.86 -5.92 -10.74
N LEU A 139 -0.64 -5.91 -11.25
CA LEU A 139 0.45 -6.74 -10.75
C LEU A 139 1.11 -6.07 -9.55
N SER A 140 1.05 -6.71 -8.38
CA SER A 140 1.70 -6.27 -7.15
C SER A 140 3.22 -6.43 -7.23
N GLN A 141 3.96 -5.80 -6.31
CA GLN A 141 5.42 -5.93 -6.24
C GLN A 141 5.87 -7.37 -5.92
N GLU A 142 4.99 -8.16 -5.30
CA GLU A 142 5.19 -9.59 -5.01
C GLU A 142 4.81 -10.50 -6.20
N GLY A 143 4.47 -9.91 -7.36
CA GLY A 143 4.12 -10.65 -8.57
C GLY A 143 2.72 -11.29 -8.54
N LYS A 144 1.84 -10.84 -7.64
CA LYS A 144 0.45 -11.31 -7.55
C LYS A 144 -0.48 -10.35 -8.26
N VAL A 145 -1.49 -10.87 -8.95
CA VAL A 145 -2.57 -10.02 -9.45
C VAL A 145 -3.50 -9.69 -8.29
N ILE A 146 -3.69 -8.40 -8.02
CA ILE A 146 -4.58 -7.87 -6.98
C ILE A 146 -5.50 -6.82 -7.59
N ASP A 147 -6.68 -6.62 -6.99
CA ASP A 147 -7.51 -5.46 -7.30
C ASP A 147 -6.97 -4.25 -6.54
N TYR A 148 -6.71 -3.15 -7.25
CA TYR A 148 -6.14 -1.94 -6.67
C TYR A 148 -6.82 -0.69 -7.23
N GLY A 149 -7.26 0.20 -6.35
CA GLY A 149 -7.87 1.49 -6.66
C GLY A 149 -6.87 2.64 -6.51
N LEU A 150 -7.35 3.82 -6.16
CA LEU A 150 -6.46 4.96 -5.91
C LEU A 150 -6.01 4.94 -4.44
N GLY A 151 -4.86 4.30 -4.18
CA GLY A 151 -4.26 4.22 -2.84
C GLY A 151 -4.90 3.23 -1.89
N LEU A 152 -5.85 2.41 -2.35
CA LEU A 152 -6.56 1.41 -1.56
C LEU A 152 -6.70 0.12 -2.35
N TYR A 153 -6.66 -1.02 -1.65
CA TYR A 153 -7.12 -2.30 -2.18
C TYR A 153 -8.19 -2.90 -1.26
N PRO A 154 -9.14 -3.69 -1.81
CA PRO A 154 -10.12 -4.40 -1.02
C PRO A 154 -9.47 -5.60 -0.32
N LEU A 155 -9.86 -5.82 0.93
CA LEU A 155 -9.66 -7.06 1.66
C LEU A 155 -11.01 -7.74 1.78
N GLU A 156 -11.13 -8.89 1.13
CA GLU A 156 -12.39 -9.63 1.01
C GLU A 156 -12.33 -10.97 1.75
N ALA A 157 -13.48 -11.39 2.27
CA ALA A 157 -13.70 -12.74 2.74
C ALA A 157 -15.14 -13.19 2.39
N PRO A 158 -15.34 -14.47 2.01
CA PRO A 158 -16.67 -14.97 1.65
C PRO A 158 -17.72 -14.70 2.73
N GLY A 159 -18.83 -14.07 2.35
CA GLY A 159 -19.95 -13.77 3.25
C GLY A 159 -19.65 -12.69 4.30
N ARG A 160 -18.55 -11.92 4.17
CA ARG A 160 -18.17 -10.84 5.08
C ARG A 160 -18.21 -9.48 4.37
N ALA A 161 -18.28 -8.42 5.17
CA ALA A 161 -18.15 -7.07 4.65
C ALA A 161 -16.72 -6.86 4.10
N VAL A 162 -16.60 -6.11 3.00
CA VAL A 162 -15.31 -5.72 2.44
C VAL A 162 -14.66 -4.67 3.33
N LEU A 163 -13.39 -4.88 3.67
CA LEU A 163 -12.55 -3.85 4.28
C LEU A 163 -11.70 -3.20 3.19
N TRP A 164 -11.46 -1.90 3.32
CA TRP A 164 -10.60 -1.15 2.40
C TRP A 164 -9.40 -0.64 3.16
N GLY A 165 -8.22 -0.81 2.57
CA GLY A 165 -6.97 -0.57 3.27
C GLY A 165 -5.77 -0.53 2.37
N HIS A 166 -4.60 -0.49 3.01
CA HIS A 166 -3.33 -0.63 2.36
C HIS A 166 -2.31 -1.26 3.32
N GLY A 167 -1.33 -1.96 2.76
CA GLY A 167 -0.20 -2.54 3.49
C GLY A 167 1.08 -1.77 3.18
N GLY A 168 2.03 -1.75 4.10
CA GLY A 168 3.30 -1.07 3.91
C GLY A 168 4.45 -2.01 4.24
N THR A 169 5.57 -1.86 3.54
CA THR A 169 6.82 -2.51 3.92
C THR A 169 7.97 -1.57 3.61
N VAL A 170 8.80 -1.36 4.62
CA VAL A 170 10.05 -0.60 4.58
C VAL A 170 11.15 -1.44 5.21
N TRP A 171 12.37 -0.91 5.27
CA TRP A 171 13.46 -1.59 5.97
C TRP A 171 13.10 -1.78 7.45
N GLY A 172 12.95 -3.04 7.84
CA GLY A 172 12.64 -3.45 9.22
C GLY A 172 11.24 -3.16 9.75
N GLY A 173 10.35 -2.53 8.95
CA GLY A 173 8.98 -2.24 9.34
C GLY A 173 7.95 -2.75 8.34
N GLY A 174 6.86 -3.32 8.82
CA GLY A 174 5.72 -3.73 8.00
C GLY A 174 4.41 -3.32 8.66
N THR A 175 3.42 -2.93 7.85
CA THR A 175 2.13 -2.48 8.32
C THR A 175 0.99 -3.04 7.49
N LEU A 176 -0.18 -3.18 8.11
CA LEU A 176 -1.45 -3.36 7.43
C LEU A 176 -2.48 -2.51 8.17
N ALA A 177 -3.21 -1.68 7.44
CA ALA A 177 -4.33 -0.95 8.00
C ALA A 177 -5.53 -0.98 7.07
N ALA A 178 -6.71 -1.27 7.61
CA ALA A 178 -7.95 -1.40 6.87
C ALA A 178 -9.16 -1.13 7.76
N SER A 179 -10.25 -0.67 7.14
CA SER A 179 -11.54 -0.46 7.81
C SER A 179 -12.70 -0.88 6.93
N SER A 180 -13.81 -1.30 7.54
CA SER A 180 -15.09 -1.42 6.85
C SER A 180 -15.64 -0.03 6.53
N ALA A 181 -16.49 0.07 5.50
CA ALA A 181 -17.09 1.35 5.09
C ALA A 181 -17.95 2.00 6.19
N ASP A 182 -18.54 1.20 7.09
CA ASP A 182 -19.32 1.67 8.22
C ASP A 182 -18.48 1.88 9.50
N GLY A 183 -17.17 1.66 9.44
CA GLY A 183 -16.23 1.82 10.55
C GLY A 183 -16.39 0.81 11.71
N ARG A 184 -17.31 -0.17 11.63
CA ARG A 184 -17.55 -1.14 12.72
C ARG A 184 -16.45 -2.19 12.86
N ARG A 185 -15.66 -2.40 11.81
CA ARG A 185 -14.50 -3.30 11.79
C ARG A 185 -13.30 -2.52 11.30
N GLN A 186 -12.24 -2.50 12.09
CA GLN A 186 -11.00 -1.78 11.84
C GLN A 186 -9.84 -2.66 12.29
N LEU A 187 -8.76 -2.63 11.53
CA LEU A 187 -7.50 -3.29 11.84
C LEU A 187 -6.37 -2.32 11.49
N ALA A 188 -5.46 -2.08 12.42
CA ALA A 188 -4.15 -1.53 12.12
C ALA A 188 -3.11 -2.35 12.88
N VAL A 189 -2.14 -2.88 12.16
CA VAL A 189 -1.06 -3.72 12.69
C VAL A 189 0.27 -3.16 12.18
N ALA A 190 1.25 -3.15 13.07
CA ALA A 190 2.64 -2.87 12.75
C ALA A 190 3.51 -4.01 13.28
N VAL A 191 4.45 -4.48 12.45
CA VAL A 191 5.48 -5.44 12.80
C VAL A 191 6.84 -4.80 12.62
N ASN A 192 7.75 -5.06 13.55
CA ASN A 192 9.02 -4.38 13.67
C ASN A 192 10.25 -5.26 13.35
N LEU A 193 9.98 -6.40 12.72
CA LEU A 193 10.94 -7.28 12.09
C LEU A 193 10.43 -7.53 10.68
N GLN A 194 11.29 -7.49 9.67
CA GLN A 194 10.93 -7.79 8.28
C GLN A 194 11.79 -8.92 7.71
N ARG A 195 11.21 -9.61 6.71
CA ARG A 195 11.83 -10.72 5.97
C ARG A 195 12.47 -11.77 6.89
N TRP A 196 11.73 -12.15 7.93
CA TRP A 196 12.16 -13.10 8.96
C TRP A 196 12.38 -14.53 8.43
N SER A 197 11.70 -14.90 7.35
CA SER A 197 11.77 -16.23 6.74
C SER A 197 13.10 -16.50 6.07
N ARG A 198 13.61 -17.74 6.06
CA ARG A 198 14.81 -18.08 5.28
C ARG A 198 14.47 -18.37 3.82
N LEU A 199 15.41 -18.20 2.90
CA LEU A 199 15.24 -18.65 1.51
C LEU A 199 15.54 -20.15 1.37
N ASP A 200 14.84 -20.85 0.48
CA ASP A 200 15.17 -22.20 0.03
C ASP A 200 16.30 -22.19 -1.02
N ALA A 201 16.72 -23.37 -1.48
CA ALA A 201 17.78 -23.49 -2.51
C ALA A 201 17.42 -22.85 -3.86
N ALA A 202 16.14 -22.57 -4.11
CA ALA A 202 15.64 -21.88 -5.31
C ALA A 202 15.44 -20.37 -5.07
N GLY A 203 15.85 -19.84 -3.91
CA GLY A 203 15.71 -18.42 -3.58
C GLY A 203 14.30 -18.01 -3.15
N ARG A 204 13.41 -18.96 -2.83
CA ARG A 204 12.03 -18.69 -2.41
C ARG A 204 11.93 -18.62 -0.89
N PRO A 205 11.19 -17.66 -0.31
CA PRO A 205 10.94 -17.63 1.12
C PRO A 205 10.27 -18.91 1.61
N GLN A 206 10.84 -19.52 2.65
CA GLN A 206 10.27 -20.67 3.34
C GLN A 206 9.19 -20.20 4.32
N PRO A 207 8.12 -21.00 4.55
CA PRO A 207 7.11 -20.67 5.55
C PRO A 207 7.72 -20.46 6.94
N HIS A 208 7.23 -19.47 7.68
CA HIS A 208 7.63 -19.20 9.04
C HIS A 208 6.40 -19.11 9.96
N ALA A 209 6.54 -19.51 11.23
CA ALA A 209 5.42 -19.55 12.18
C ALA A 209 4.75 -18.17 12.39
N VAL A 210 5.52 -17.09 12.21
CA VAL A 210 4.98 -15.71 12.25
C VAL A 210 4.00 -15.45 11.11
N ASP A 211 4.21 -16.03 9.92
CA ASP A 211 3.32 -15.83 8.77
C ASP A 211 1.92 -16.37 9.09
N GLU A 212 1.85 -17.61 9.59
CA GLU A 212 0.60 -18.27 9.96
C GLU A 212 -0.09 -17.56 11.12
N ALA A 213 0.67 -17.18 12.15
CA ALA A 213 0.12 -16.46 13.30
C ALA A 213 -0.46 -15.09 12.90
N LEU A 214 0.24 -14.36 12.03
CA LEU A 214 -0.20 -13.05 11.55
C LEU A 214 -1.43 -13.18 10.64
N GLU A 215 -1.47 -14.17 9.76
CA GLU A 215 -2.66 -14.44 8.93
C GLU A 215 -3.89 -14.81 9.78
N ALA A 216 -3.70 -15.69 10.77
CA ALA A 216 -4.77 -16.08 11.69
C ALA A 216 -5.29 -14.86 12.48
N PHE A 217 -4.38 -14.04 13.00
CA PHE A 217 -4.73 -12.80 13.70
C PHE A 217 -5.49 -11.82 12.80
N HIS A 218 -5.00 -11.55 11.60
CA HIS A 218 -5.65 -10.68 10.62
C HIS A 218 -7.07 -11.14 10.30
N ARG A 219 -7.24 -12.44 10.05
CA ARG A 219 -8.55 -13.05 9.76
C ARG A 219 -9.51 -12.88 10.93
N LEU A 220 -9.05 -13.15 12.15
CA LEU A 220 -9.86 -12.99 13.36
C LEU A 220 -10.25 -11.52 13.59
N ALA A 221 -9.30 -10.60 13.46
CA ALA A 221 -9.55 -9.19 13.73
C ALA A 221 -10.51 -8.54 12.72
N MET A 222 -10.41 -8.93 11.44
CA MET A 222 -11.26 -8.38 10.38
C MET A 222 -12.64 -9.06 10.29
N TYR A 223 -12.70 -10.37 10.53
CA TYR A 223 -13.87 -11.20 10.19
C TYR A 223 -14.40 -12.09 11.32
N GLY A 224 -13.86 -11.93 12.52
CA GLY A 224 -14.33 -12.54 13.76
C GLY A 224 -15.59 -11.92 14.34
#